data_AF-A0A957ZTL3-F1
#
_entry.id   AF-A0A957ZTL3-F1
#
_cell.length_a   1.000
_cell.length_b   1.000
_cell.length_c   1.000
_cell.angle_alpha   90.00
_cell.angle_beta   90.00
_cell.angle_gamma   90.00
#
_symmetry.space_group_name_H-M   'P 1'
#
loop_
_entity.id
_entity.type
_entity.pdbx_description
1 polymer ?
#
loop_
_entity_poly.entity_id
_entity_poly.type
_entity_poly.pdbx_seq_one_letter_code
_entity_poly.pdbx_strand_id
1 'polypeptide(L)'
;MTLIHDLNPQQAAAVQAVHGPVLVLAGPGSGKTRVLTRRIAYMIEEAGIAPWNILAVTFTNKAAREMGERVEGLLADRFGEPLPGQARRLGGLTIGTFHSICARVLRVETERIGFERNWVIYDTADQLALVRALMREMNFDEKRYSPRAILSRISSQKNELITPDAYEAAGYFEEIAGRVYTRYQDALRANNAMDFDDLLMRTTLLLRRDEEIRVKYQQKWQYLLVDEFQDTNTAQYELLAALAGAPSNNRNLFVVGDEDQCVVAGTLIATPDGARPVEELVAESDQIVAASGHAAAAHGTVERRMVRDYDGDVVVVRTENGRELRATPEHCVFGRFEPRGPYRYVYLMYSADLGYRIGRTGATRTSGEKAYPGFKERLRQERGDAIWLLKACIDAAEAAYWEAYLAAQYGLPTACFYAGDRRLAMGDAQIKQLFHELDTEAAAARLAHDLGLSLAHPHHVPQATIRGGSTRKTIS
;
A
#
# COMPACT_ATOMS: atom_id res chain seq x y z
N MET A 1 -10.20 -7.96 32.93
CA MET A 1 -10.17 -8.96 31.84
C MET A 1 -10.92 -8.51 30.56
N THR A 2 -11.17 -7.21 30.33
CA THR A 2 -11.99 -6.72 29.20
C THR A 2 -11.38 -6.89 27.80
N LEU A 3 -10.06 -7.05 27.67
CA LEU A 3 -9.37 -7.05 26.37
C LEU A 3 -9.48 -8.35 25.55
N ILE A 4 -10.04 -9.42 26.13
CA ILE A 4 -10.15 -10.75 25.47
C ILE A 4 -11.56 -11.35 25.47
N HIS A 5 -12.53 -10.77 26.18
CA HIS A 5 -13.84 -11.42 26.41
C HIS A 5 -14.72 -11.57 25.17
N ASP A 6 -14.56 -10.71 24.17
CA ASP A 6 -15.31 -10.69 22.92
C ASP A 6 -14.48 -11.21 21.73
N LEU A 7 -13.36 -11.88 22.01
CA LEU A 7 -12.54 -12.58 21.03
C LEU A 7 -12.91 -14.06 20.98
N ASN A 8 -12.79 -14.66 19.80
CA ASN A 8 -12.86 -16.12 19.70
C ASN A 8 -11.63 -16.76 20.37
N PRO A 9 -11.65 -18.07 20.68
CA PRO A 9 -10.55 -18.74 21.40
C PRO A 9 -9.19 -18.59 20.72
N GLN A 10 -9.13 -18.62 19.38
CA GLN A 10 -7.90 -18.49 18.62
C GLN A 10 -7.33 -17.07 18.68
N GLN A 11 -8.18 -16.06 18.54
CA GLN A 11 -7.83 -14.64 18.68
C GLN A 11 -7.36 -14.33 20.11
N ALA A 12 -8.04 -14.87 21.12
CA ALA A 12 -7.64 -14.71 22.52
C ALA A 12 -6.26 -15.35 22.77
N ALA A 13 -6.03 -16.58 22.28
CA ALA A 13 -4.73 -17.24 22.37
C ALA A 13 -3.61 -16.41 21.71
N ALA A 14 -3.88 -15.85 20.52
CA ALA A 14 -2.93 -14.99 19.82
C ALA A 14 -2.62 -13.68 20.59
N VAL A 15 -3.62 -13.09 21.25
CA VAL A 15 -3.43 -11.90 22.11
C VAL A 15 -2.61 -12.23 23.35
N GLN A 16 -2.85 -13.40 23.96
CA GLN A 16 -2.21 -13.82 25.23
C GLN A 16 -0.80 -14.40 25.05
N ALA A 17 -0.42 -14.84 23.85
CA ALA A 17 0.89 -15.43 23.57
C ALA A 17 2.03 -14.39 23.57
N VAL A 18 2.31 -13.74 24.70
CA VAL A 18 3.18 -12.56 24.80
C VAL A 18 4.64 -12.83 24.46
N HIS A 19 5.18 -13.97 24.90
CA HIS A 19 6.60 -14.31 24.75
C HIS A 19 6.85 -15.32 23.63
N GLY A 20 8.03 -15.23 23.04
CA GLY A 20 8.49 -16.11 21.97
C GLY A 20 7.95 -15.74 20.59
N PRO A 21 8.39 -16.48 19.55
CA PRO A 21 7.96 -16.24 18.19
C PRO A 21 6.54 -16.75 17.97
N VAL A 22 5.69 -15.95 17.34
CA VAL A 22 4.31 -16.29 17.04
C VAL A 22 4.00 -15.88 15.60
N LEU A 23 3.49 -16.84 14.82
CA LEU A 23 2.93 -16.61 13.50
C LEU A 23 1.41 -16.79 13.56
N VAL A 24 0.68 -15.75 13.19
CA VAL A 24 -0.78 -15.78 13.06
C VAL A 24 -1.14 -15.79 11.57
N LEU A 25 -1.58 -16.96 11.10
CA LEU A 25 -2.14 -17.12 9.76
C LEU A 25 -3.63 -16.76 9.80
N ALA A 26 -3.99 -15.68 9.12
CA ALA A 26 -5.30 -15.09 9.26
C ALA A 26 -5.77 -14.49 7.94
N GLY A 27 -6.88 -15.00 7.40
CA GLY A 27 -7.47 -14.56 6.13
C GLY A 27 -8.04 -13.13 6.16
N PRO A 28 -8.55 -12.59 5.05
CA PRO A 28 -9.26 -11.31 5.06
C PRO A 28 -10.49 -11.38 5.98
N GLY A 29 -10.82 -10.28 6.65
CA GLY A 29 -11.99 -10.23 7.56
C GLY A 29 -11.86 -11.01 8.89
N SER A 30 -10.79 -11.79 9.08
CA SER A 30 -10.55 -12.60 10.30
C SER A 30 -10.23 -11.78 11.57
N GLY A 31 -10.13 -10.45 11.44
CA GLY A 31 -9.81 -9.55 12.54
C GLY A 31 -8.31 -9.39 12.83
N LYS A 32 -7.42 -9.60 11.85
CA LYS A 32 -5.95 -9.39 11.96
C LYS A 32 -5.58 -8.13 12.75
N THR A 33 -6.07 -6.99 12.30
CA THR A 33 -5.80 -5.70 12.95
C THR A 33 -6.38 -5.63 14.37
N ARG A 34 -7.53 -6.25 14.63
CA ARG A 34 -8.15 -6.31 15.98
C ARG A 34 -7.31 -7.16 16.94
N VAL A 35 -6.73 -8.25 16.46
CA VAL A 35 -5.80 -9.08 17.25
C VAL A 35 -4.54 -8.28 17.58
N LEU A 36 -3.92 -7.61 16.60
CA LEU A 36 -2.72 -6.79 16.81
C LEU A 36 -2.94 -5.65 17.82
N THR A 37 -4.01 -4.86 17.67
CA THR A 37 -4.27 -3.73 18.56
C THR A 37 -4.58 -4.19 19.99
N ARG A 38 -5.35 -5.26 20.15
CA ARG A 38 -5.65 -5.84 21.47
C ARG A 38 -4.45 -6.49 22.10
N ARG A 39 -3.58 -7.12 21.31
CA ARG A 39 -2.31 -7.65 21.79
C ARG A 39 -1.43 -6.55 22.35
N ILE A 40 -1.29 -5.42 21.65
CA ILE A 40 -0.51 -4.27 22.16
C ILE A 40 -1.11 -3.79 23.49
N ALA A 41 -2.43 -3.58 23.54
CA ALA A 41 -3.11 -3.16 24.77
C ALA A 41 -2.93 -4.19 25.91
N TYR A 42 -3.05 -5.48 25.62
CA TYR A 42 -2.86 -6.57 26.58
C TYR A 42 -1.43 -6.62 27.12
N MET A 43 -0.44 -6.47 26.25
CA MET A 43 0.97 -6.44 26.62
C MET A 43 1.27 -5.29 27.60
N ILE A 44 0.72 -4.11 27.34
CA ILE A 44 0.91 -2.94 28.19
C ILE A 44 0.20 -3.13 29.54
N GLU A 45 -1.07 -3.53 29.51
CA GLU A 45 -1.94 -3.47 30.68
C GLU A 45 -1.92 -4.70 31.56
N GLU A 46 -1.94 -5.88 30.95
CA GLU A 46 -2.06 -7.14 31.68
C GLU A 46 -0.68 -7.80 31.86
N ALA A 47 0.22 -7.66 30.87
CA ALA A 47 1.58 -8.19 30.96
C ALA A 47 2.61 -7.19 31.51
N GLY A 48 2.23 -5.93 31.76
CA GLY A 48 3.10 -4.91 32.36
C GLY A 48 4.31 -4.51 31.50
N ILE A 49 4.24 -4.68 30.18
CA ILE A 49 5.32 -4.34 29.26
C ILE A 49 5.32 -2.84 29.01
N ALA A 50 6.46 -2.20 29.26
CA ALA A 50 6.60 -0.78 29.00
C ALA A 50 6.39 -0.46 27.50
N PRO A 51 5.59 0.56 27.13
CA PRO A 51 5.25 0.83 25.74
C PRO A 51 6.47 1.06 24.83
N TRP A 52 7.53 1.69 25.34
CA TRP A 52 8.77 1.91 24.58
C TRP A 52 9.52 0.64 24.20
N ASN A 53 9.21 -0.50 24.83
CA ASN A 53 9.76 -1.80 24.50
C ASN A 53 9.08 -2.48 23.29
N ILE A 54 8.02 -1.87 22.74
CA ILE A 54 7.18 -2.45 21.70
C ILE A 54 7.39 -1.68 20.38
N LEU A 55 7.72 -2.43 19.32
CA LEU A 55 7.72 -1.95 17.93
C LEU A 55 6.59 -2.65 17.17
N ALA A 56 5.67 -1.88 16.60
CA ALA A 56 4.64 -2.37 15.70
C ALA A 56 4.83 -1.77 14.29
N VAL A 57 4.95 -2.65 13.29
CA VAL A 57 5.26 -2.28 11.90
C VAL A 57 4.09 -2.66 10.99
N THR A 58 3.72 -1.73 10.10
CA THR A 58 2.70 -1.94 9.06
C THR A 58 3.23 -1.50 7.69
N PHE A 59 2.48 -1.78 6.62
CA PHE A 59 2.88 -1.38 5.26
C PHE A 59 2.47 0.04 4.88
N THR A 60 1.39 0.57 5.48
CA THR A 60 0.84 1.88 5.10
C THR A 60 0.80 2.84 6.28
N ASN A 61 1.05 4.13 6.00
CA ASN A 61 0.93 5.17 7.02
C ASN A 61 -0.50 5.27 7.57
N LYS A 62 -1.52 4.94 6.75
CA LYS A 62 -2.92 4.87 7.16
C LYS A 62 -3.10 3.77 8.21
N ALA A 63 -2.65 2.55 7.93
CA ALA A 63 -2.73 1.42 8.86
C ALA A 63 -1.97 1.68 10.17
N ALA A 64 -0.76 2.27 10.09
CA ALA A 64 0.00 2.64 11.29
C ALA A 64 -0.76 3.64 12.18
N ARG A 65 -1.38 4.66 11.58
CA ARG A 65 -2.19 5.65 12.31
C ARG A 65 -3.45 5.04 12.92
N GLU A 66 -4.21 4.28 12.13
CA GLU A 66 -5.43 3.62 12.59
C GLU A 66 -5.13 2.60 13.70
N MET A 67 -4.03 1.86 13.60
CA MET A 67 -3.57 0.96 14.66
C MET A 67 -3.27 1.74 15.94
N GLY A 68 -2.58 2.87 15.84
CA GLY A 68 -2.31 3.75 16.98
C GLY A 68 -3.59 4.28 17.63
N GLU A 69 -4.50 4.85 16.84
CA GLU A 69 -5.80 5.38 17.31
C GLU A 69 -6.63 4.28 18.01
N ARG A 70 -6.65 3.06 17.46
CA ARG A 70 -7.34 1.91 18.07
C ARG A 70 -6.72 1.49 19.40
N VAL A 71 -5.39 1.44 19.49
CA VAL A 71 -4.71 1.13 20.77
C VAL A 71 -5.00 2.23 21.79
N GLU A 72 -4.94 3.50 21.38
CA GLU A 72 -5.29 4.63 22.26
C GLU A 72 -6.72 4.51 22.80
N GLY A 73 -7.70 4.22 21.93
CA GLY A 73 -9.10 4.01 22.36
C GLY A 73 -9.25 2.88 23.36
N LEU A 74 -8.62 1.72 23.10
CA LEU A 74 -8.66 0.57 24.01
C LEU A 74 -8.08 0.88 25.40
N LEU A 75 -7.07 1.75 25.47
CA LEU A 75 -6.45 2.18 26.72
C LEU A 75 -7.21 3.33 27.39
N ALA A 76 -7.88 4.19 26.61
CA ALA A 76 -8.68 5.30 27.12
C ALA A 76 -9.95 4.80 27.83
N ASP A 77 -10.63 3.78 27.28
CA ASP A 77 -11.86 3.23 27.85
C ASP A 77 -11.71 2.72 29.30
N ARG A 78 -10.49 2.31 29.69
CA ARG A 78 -10.23 1.72 31.02
C ARG A 78 -9.62 2.69 32.02
N PHE A 79 -8.84 3.67 31.55
CA PHE A 79 -8.07 4.56 32.44
C PHE A 79 -8.43 6.04 32.26
N GLY A 80 -9.37 6.38 31.37
CA GLY A 80 -9.76 7.75 31.03
C GLY A 80 -8.78 8.44 30.06
N GLU A 81 -9.18 9.56 29.46
CA GLU A 81 -8.29 10.35 28.60
C GLU A 81 -7.05 10.86 29.36
N PRO A 82 -5.87 10.98 28.71
CA PRO A 82 -4.71 11.63 29.33
C PRO A 82 -5.08 13.04 29.79
N LEU A 83 -4.65 13.44 30.98
CA LEU A 83 -4.87 14.80 31.46
C LEU A 83 -4.21 15.81 30.50
N PRO A 84 -4.78 17.01 30.30
CA PRO A 84 -4.19 18.04 29.45
C PRO A 84 -2.73 18.31 29.84
N GLY A 85 -1.81 18.14 28.89
CA GLY A 85 -0.38 18.35 29.11
C GLY A 85 0.42 17.13 29.59
N GLN A 86 -0.22 15.98 29.87
CA GLN A 86 0.50 14.71 30.07
C GLN A 86 0.86 14.08 28.73
N ALA A 87 2.02 13.40 28.68
CA ALA A 87 2.35 12.54 27.56
C ALA A 87 1.26 11.48 27.39
N ARG A 88 0.88 11.16 26.14
CA ARG A 88 -0.04 10.05 25.86
C ARG A 88 0.46 8.80 26.59
N ARG A 89 -0.45 7.93 27.08
CA ARG A 89 -0.06 6.66 27.73
C ARG A 89 0.84 5.78 26.86
N LEU A 90 0.78 6.00 25.55
CA LEU A 90 1.68 5.44 24.55
C LEU A 90 3.07 6.08 24.51
N GLY A 91 3.50 6.81 25.55
CA GLY A 91 4.78 7.51 25.61
C GLY A 91 5.94 6.56 25.33
N GLY A 92 6.39 6.54 24.08
CA GLY A 92 7.47 5.68 23.59
C GLY A 92 7.05 4.48 22.75
N LEU A 93 5.76 4.10 22.70
CA LEU A 93 5.28 3.05 21.77
C LEU A 93 5.65 3.43 20.34
N THR A 94 6.33 2.52 19.66
CA THR A 94 6.78 2.77 18.29
C THR A 94 5.83 2.06 17.32
N ILE A 95 4.92 2.81 16.71
CA ILE A 95 4.09 2.34 15.58
C ILE A 95 4.52 3.10 14.32
N GLY A 96 4.69 2.40 13.21
CA GLY A 96 5.05 3.03 11.95
C GLY A 96 5.12 2.06 10.78
N THR A 97 5.52 2.60 9.63
CA THR A 97 5.89 1.77 8.47
C THR A 97 7.36 1.43 8.55
N PHE A 98 7.80 0.36 7.86
CA PHE A 98 9.22 0.03 7.75
C PHE A 98 10.08 1.25 7.41
N HIS A 99 9.65 2.03 6.40
CA HIS A 99 10.35 3.24 5.96
C HIS A 99 10.40 4.33 7.04
N SER A 100 9.29 4.61 7.73
CA SER A 100 9.27 5.67 8.74
C SER A 100 10.08 5.31 9.99
N ILE A 101 10.13 4.02 10.33
CA ILE A 101 10.99 3.49 11.40
C ILE A 101 12.46 3.56 11.00
N CYS A 102 12.81 3.07 9.80
CA CYS A 102 14.18 3.13 9.28
C CYS A 102 14.68 4.56 9.18
N ALA A 103 13.89 5.49 8.62
CA ALA A 103 14.22 6.90 8.59
C ALA A 103 14.50 7.46 9.99
N ARG A 104 13.69 7.11 11.00
CA ARG A 104 13.89 7.54 12.38
C ARG A 104 15.20 7.00 12.96
N VAL A 105 15.53 5.74 12.71
CA VAL A 105 16.81 5.13 13.10
C VAL A 105 17.97 5.88 12.45
N LEU A 106 17.94 6.01 11.13
CA LEU A 106 19.00 6.68 10.37
C LEU A 106 19.17 8.15 10.74
N ARG A 107 18.09 8.85 11.14
CA ARG A 107 18.20 10.24 11.65
C ARG A 107 18.99 10.28 12.96
N VAL A 108 18.73 9.36 13.88
CA VAL A 108 19.45 9.29 15.16
C VAL A 108 20.90 8.86 14.92
N GLU A 109 21.11 7.85 14.09
CA GLU A 109 22.43 7.26 13.81
C GLU A 109 23.13 7.87 12.58
N THR A 110 22.80 9.12 12.22
CA THR A 110 23.26 9.75 10.97
C THR A 110 24.79 9.73 10.83
N GLU A 111 25.51 9.92 11.93
CA GLU A 111 26.98 9.94 11.96
C GLU A 111 27.57 8.55 11.63
N ARG A 112 26.90 7.45 12.01
CA ARG A 112 27.35 6.07 11.77
C ARG A 112 27.24 5.64 10.31
N ILE A 113 26.35 6.28 9.56
CA ILE A 113 26.10 5.96 8.15
C ILE A 113 26.85 6.90 7.18
N GLY A 114 27.57 7.90 7.71
CA GLY A 114 28.41 8.81 6.93
C GLY A 114 27.63 9.84 6.11
N PHE A 115 26.54 10.36 6.68
CA PHE A 115 25.69 11.44 6.12
C PHE A 115 25.68 12.63 7.08
N GLU A 116 25.18 13.78 6.61
CA GLU A 116 24.92 14.93 7.47
C GLU A 116 23.47 14.91 7.97
N ARG A 117 23.19 15.42 9.17
CA ARG A 117 21.88 15.29 9.86
C ARG A 117 20.68 15.78 9.05
N ASN A 118 20.88 16.73 8.14
CA ASN A 118 19.88 17.35 7.27
C ASN A 118 19.70 16.62 5.92
N TRP A 119 20.08 15.33 5.80
CA TRP A 119 19.90 14.58 4.56
C TRP A 119 18.44 14.58 4.06
N VAL A 120 18.22 14.51 2.76
CA VAL A 120 16.87 14.55 2.17
C VAL A 120 16.42 13.18 1.64
N ILE A 121 15.11 12.97 1.54
CA ILE A 121 14.56 11.75 0.94
C ILE A 121 14.12 12.09 -0.48
N TYR A 122 14.66 11.39 -1.48
CA TYR A 122 14.28 11.55 -2.87
C TYR A 122 13.00 10.76 -3.17
N ASP A 123 12.01 11.43 -3.74
CA ASP A 123 10.80 10.78 -4.24
C ASP A 123 11.05 10.12 -5.62
N THR A 124 10.07 9.38 -6.16
CA THR A 124 10.23 8.70 -7.46
C THR A 124 10.58 9.66 -8.61
N ALA A 125 10.12 10.91 -8.56
CA ALA A 125 10.40 11.90 -9.59
C ALA A 125 11.86 12.39 -9.49
N ASP A 126 12.33 12.68 -8.30
CA ASP A 126 13.72 13.06 -8.03
C ASP A 126 14.69 11.94 -8.44
N GLN A 127 14.38 10.70 -8.05
CA GLN A 127 15.17 9.52 -8.41
C GLN A 127 15.24 9.35 -9.94
N LEU A 128 14.11 9.45 -10.63
CA LEU A 128 14.06 9.30 -12.09
C LEU A 128 14.80 10.43 -12.81
N ALA A 129 14.73 11.66 -12.29
CA ALA A 129 15.48 12.79 -12.81
C ALA A 129 16.99 12.57 -12.66
N LEU A 130 17.44 12.08 -11.50
CA LEU A 130 18.85 11.75 -11.24
C LEU A 130 19.34 10.64 -12.18
N VAL A 131 18.60 9.54 -12.31
CA VAL A 131 18.97 8.45 -13.24
C VAL A 131 19.11 8.98 -14.68
N ARG A 132 18.19 9.82 -15.16
CA ARG A 132 18.30 10.43 -16.51
C ARG A 132 19.53 11.32 -16.65
N ALA A 133 19.86 12.11 -15.64
CA ALA A 133 21.06 12.94 -15.67
C ALA A 133 22.33 12.08 -15.78
N LEU A 134 22.44 11.04 -14.97
CA LEU A 134 23.59 10.13 -14.97
C LEU A 134 23.70 9.33 -16.27
N MET A 135 22.58 8.85 -16.82
CA MET A 135 22.60 8.16 -18.12
C MET A 135 23.13 9.05 -19.24
N ARG A 136 22.73 10.33 -19.27
CA ARG A 136 23.23 11.31 -20.25
C ARG A 136 24.72 11.59 -20.06
N GLU A 137 25.18 11.76 -18.82
CA GLU A 137 26.61 11.93 -18.49
C GLU A 137 27.44 10.74 -18.96
N MET A 138 26.91 9.52 -18.82
CA MET A 138 27.58 8.28 -19.20
C MET A 138 27.42 7.92 -20.69
N ASN A 139 26.76 8.77 -21.49
CA ASN A 139 26.46 8.57 -22.90
C ASN A 139 25.62 7.31 -23.20
N PHE A 140 24.68 6.95 -22.31
CA PHE A 140 23.71 5.89 -22.56
C PHE A 140 22.46 6.42 -23.26
N ASP A 141 22.02 5.72 -24.32
CA ASP A 141 20.81 6.08 -25.07
C ASP A 141 19.53 5.73 -24.29
N GLU A 142 18.79 6.76 -23.86
CA GLU A 142 17.52 6.63 -23.13
C GLU A 142 16.40 5.96 -23.94
N LYS A 143 16.49 5.94 -25.29
CA LYS A 143 15.52 5.24 -26.15
C LYS A 143 15.77 3.74 -26.15
N ARG A 144 17.04 3.34 -26.07
CA ARG A 144 17.45 1.92 -26.01
C ARG A 144 17.32 1.37 -24.59
N TYR A 145 17.63 2.18 -23.58
CA TYR A 145 17.58 1.80 -22.17
C TYR A 145 16.64 2.75 -21.42
N SER A 146 15.47 2.26 -21.02
CA SER A 146 14.50 3.08 -20.30
C SER A 146 15.05 3.46 -18.91
N PRO A 147 15.13 4.76 -18.56
CA PRO A 147 15.54 5.20 -17.23
C PRO A 147 14.66 4.63 -16.10
N ARG A 148 13.38 4.37 -16.39
CA ARG A 148 12.47 3.73 -15.44
C ARG A 148 12.80 2.25 -15.22
N ALA A 149 13.22 1.55 -16.27
CA ALA A 149 13.62 0.15 -16.17
C ALA A 149 14.91 0.03 -15.35
N ILE A 150 15.87 0.93 -15.57
CA ILE A 150 17.10 1.01 -14.76
C ILE A 150 16.78 1.31 -13.30
N LEU A 151 15.97 2.34 -13.03
CA LEU A 151 15.56 2.66 -11.65
C LEU A 151 14.84 1.48 -10.98
N SER A 152 13.95 0.79 -11.69
CA SER A 152 13.28 -0.42 -11.18
C SER A 152 14.28 -1.54 -10.88
N ARG A 153 15.31 -1.73 -11.72
CA ARG A 153 16.37 -2.70 -11.45
C ARG A 153 17.15 -2.32 -10.20
N ILE A 154 17.57 -1.07 -10.06
CA ILE A 154 18.25 -0.56 -8.85
C ILE A 154 17.41 -0.83 -7.60
N SER A 155 16.12 -0.49 -7.64
CA SER A 155 15.18 -0.73 -6.53
C SER A 155 15.10 -2.21 -6.17
N SER A 156 15.01 -3.10 -7.17
CA SER A 156 15.02 -4.55 -6.93
C SER A 156 16.29 -5.00 -6.21
N GLN A 157 17.45 -4.50 -6.62
CA GLN A 157 18.73 -4.86 -5.99
C GLN A 157 18.81 -4.39 -4.54
N LYS A 158 18.38 -3.15 -4.26
CA LYS A 158 18.36 -2.63 -2.90
C LYS A 158 17.44 -3.43 -1.98
N ASN A 159 16.28 -3.85 -2.49
CA ASN A 159 15.33 -4.69 -1.76
C ASN A 159 15.86 -6.10 -1.47
N GLU A 160 16.81 -6.59 -2.28
CA GLU A 160 17.59 -7.82 -2.04
C GLU A 160 18.90 -7.58 -1.25
N LEU A 161 19.11 -6.37 -0.72
CA LEU A 161 20.34 -5.94 -0.03
C LEU A 161 21.62 -6.03 -0.89
N ILE A 162 21.48 -6.00 -2.22
CA ILE A 162 22.61 -6.02 -3.15
C ILE A 162 23.14 -4.60 -3.32
N THR A 163 24.37 -4.39 -2.84
CA THR A 163 25.13 -3.13 -2.99
C THR A 163 25.68 -3.00 -4.41
N PRO A 164 26.07 -1.78 -4.85
CA PRO A 164 26.76 -1.63 -6.13
C PRO A 164 28.01 -2.51 -6.25
N ASP A 165 28.74 -2.73 -5.15
CA ASP A 165 29.95 -3.56 -5.14
C ASP A 165 29.65 -5.06 -5.24
N ALA A 166 28.48 -5.50 -4.76
CA ALA A 166 28.02 -6.87 -4.83
C ALA A 166 27.12 -7.15 -6.05
N TYR A 167 26.93 -6.16 -6.92
CA TYR A 167 26.04 -6.28 -8.06
C TYR A 167 26.68 -7.11 -9.18
N GLU A 168 26.03 -8.21 -9.54
CA GLU A 168 26.47 -9.07 -10.63
C GLU A 168 25.59 -8.88 -11.87
N ALA A 169 26.24 -8.67 -13.01
CA ALA A 169 25.56 -8.49 -14.29
C ALA A 169 25.40 -9.83 -15.02
N ALA A 170 24.15 -10.22 -15.27
CA ALA A 170 23.81 -11.43 -16.04
C ALA A 170 23.70 -11.18 -17.55
N GLY A 171 23.76 -9.92 -17.99
CA GLY A 171 23.54 -9.52 -19.37
C GLY A 171 23.89 -8.05 -19.61
N TYR A 172 23.75 -7.62 -20.86
CA TYR A 172 24.19 -6.28 -21.28
C TYR A 172 23.32 -5.16 -20.67
N PHE A 173 22.02 -5.40 -20.46
CA PHE A 173 21.17 -4.45 -19.75
C PHE A 173 21.61 -4.33 -18.29
N GLU A 174 21.89 -5.46 -17.65
CA GLU A 174 22.30 -5.54 -16.25
C GLU A 174 23.65 -4.86 -16.04
N GLU A 175 24.60 -4.99 -16.96
CA GLU A 175 25.90 -4.30 -16.90
C GLU A 175 25.71 -2.78 -16.89
N ILE A 176 24.86 -2.26 -17.79
CA ILE A 176 24.52 -0.83 -17.84
C ILE A 176 23.81 -0.41 -16.55
N ALA A 177 22.83 -1.19 -16.09
CA ALA A 177 22.12 -0.90 -14.85
C ALA A 177 23.06 -0.88 -13.63
N GLY A 178 24.03 -1.78 -13.55
CA GLY A 178 25.04 -1.82 -12.49
C GLY A 178 25.95 -0.59 -12.52
N ARG A 179 26.44 -0.20 -13.71
CA ARG A 179 27.25 1.03 -13.86
C ARG A 179 26.47 2.29 -13.45
N VAL A 180 25.19 2.39 -13.84
CA VAL A 180 24.32 3.49 -13.42
C VAL A 180 24.03 3.40 -11.92
N TYR A 181 23.87 2.21 -11.35
CA TYR A 181 23.63 2.01 -9.92
C TYR A 181 24.78 2.55 -9.05
N THR A 182 26.03 2.23 -9.39
CA THR A 182 27.21 2.78 -8.69
C THR A 182 27.20 4.30 -8.69
N ARG A 183 27.06 4.91 -9.88
CA ARG A 183 27.03 6.38 -10.02
C ARG A 183 25.83 7.02 -9.33
N TYR A 184 24.70 6.33 -9.31
CA TYR A 184 23.48 6.77 -8.63
C TYR A 184 23.67 6.82 -7.11
N GLN A 185 24.27 5.79 -6.51
CA GLN A 185 24.59 5.82 -5.08
C GLN A 185 25.63 6.89 -4.73
N ASP A 186 26.65 7.10 -5.58
CA ASP A 186 27.63 8.17 -5.40
C ASP A 186 26.97 9.54 -5.43
N ALA A 187 26.09 9.78 -6.40
CA ALA A 187 25.40 11.05 -6.56
C ALA A 187 24.41 11.33 -5.42
N LEU A 188 23.66 10.32 -4.97
CA LEU A 188 22.82 10.43 -3.79
C LEU A 188 23.63 10.84 -2.56
N ARG A 189 24.77 10.17 -2.33
CA ARG A 189 25.67 10.50 -1.22
C ARG A 189 26.22 11.92 -1.33
N ALA A 190 26.69 12.33 -2.50
CA ALA A 190 27.21 13.68 -2.74
C ALA A 190 26.16 14.77 -2.49
N ASN A 191 24.89 14.46 -2.79
CA ASN A 191 23.76 15.35 -2.55
C ASN A 191 23.19 15.24 -1.12
N ASN A 192 23.86 14.49 -0.23
CA ASN A 192 23.38 14.19 1.12
C ASN A 192 21.91 13.70 1.09
N ALA A 193 21.62 12.77 0.19
CA ALA A 193 20.28 12.26 -0.08
C ALA A 193 20.21 10.74 0.02
N MET A 194 19.02 10.23 0.34
CA MET A 194 18.68 8.81 0.29
C MET A 194 17.35 8.66 -0.44
N ASP A 195 17.14 7.53 -1.12
CA ASP A 195 15.81 7.16 -1.58
C ASP A 195 15.08 6.26 -0.56
N PHE A 196 13.85 5.84 -0.89
CA PHE A 196 13.05 4.99 -0.02
C PHE A 196 13.72 3.63 0.24
N ASP A 197 14.28 2.99 -0.79
CA ASP A 197 14.91 1.68 -0.67
C ASP A 197 16.21 1.76 0.15
N ASP A 198 16.94 2.88 0.07
CA ASP A 198 18.10 3.16 0.92
C ASP A 198 17.74 3.17 2.41
N LEU A 199 16.53 3.63 2.78
CA LEU A 199 16.12 3.63 4.19
C LEU A 199 16.15 2.21 4.75
N LEU A 200 15.58 1.26 4.02
CA LEU A 200 15.55 -0.14 4.41
C LEU A 200 16.96 -0.73 4.39
N MET A 201 17.60 -0.68 3.22
CA MET A 201 18.89 -1.30 2.98
C MET A 201 19.97 -0.79 3.94
N ARG A 202 20.09 0.54 4.12
CA ARG A 202 21.11 1.13 5.01
C ARG A 202 20.86 0.82 6.47
N THR A 203 19.59 0.80 6.91
CA THR A 203 19.27 0.44 8.30
C THR A 203 19.63 -1.01 8.57
N THR A 204 19.27 -1.92 7.65
CA THR A 204 19.59 -3.34 7.76
C THR A 204 21.11 -3.57 7.76
N LEU A 205 21.85 -2.92 6.85
CA LEU A 205 23.31 -3.02 6.81
C LEU A 205 23.99 -2.41 8.05
N LEU A 206 23.48 -1.30 8.57
CA LEU A 206 23.95 -0.71 9.83
C LEU A 206 23.82 -1.70 10.98
N LEU A 207 22.63 -2.29 11.15
CA LEU A 207 22.38 -3.26 12.22
C LEU A 207 23.17 -4.55 12.04
N ARG A 208 23.45 -4.99 10.81
CA ARG A 208 24.32 -6.16 10.56
C ARG A 208 25.77 -5.89 10.95
N ARG A 209 26.30 -4.72 10.57
CA ARG A 209 27.72 -4.38 10.73
C ARG A 209 28.07 -3.87 12.13
N ASP A 210 27.19 -3.09 12.75
CA ASP A 210 27.44 -2.41 14.02
C ASP A 210 26.66 -3.08 15.15
N GLU A 211 27.36 -3.91 15.93
CA GLU A 211 26.76 -4.64 17.04
C GLU A 211 26.28 -3.73 18.17
N GLU A 212 26.98 -2.62 18.45
CA GLU A 212 26.59 -1.68 19.50
C GLU A 212 25.24 -1.07 19.17
N ILE A 213 25.06 -0.61 17.93
CA ILE A 213 23.80 -0.07 17.44
C ILE A 213 22.72 -1.15 17.40
N ARG A 214 23.05 -2.37 16.96
CA ARG A 214 22.12 -3.50 16.98
C ARG A 214 21.60 -3.78 18.39
N VAL A 215 22.50 -3.92 19.37
CA VAL A 215 22.14 -4.15 20.78
C VAL A 215 21.28 -3.02 21.33
N LYS A 216 21.63 -1.76 21.05
CA LYS A 216 20.84 -0.59 21.45
C LYS A 216 19.38 -0.71 21.00
N TYR A 217 19.14 -1.06 19.73
CA TYR A 217 17.77 -1.20 19.22
C TYR A 217 17.08 -2.50 19.64
N GLN A 218 17.82 -3.60 19.86
CA GLN A 218 17.27 -4.83 20.43
C GLN A 218 16.80 -4.64 21.89
N GLN A 219 17.57 -3.91 22.70
CA GLN A 219 17.20 -3.58 24.08
C GLN A 219 16.00 -2.63 24.13
N LYS A 220 15.95 -1.69 23.17
CA LYS A 220 14.82 -0.77 23.02
C LYS A 220 13.57 -1.47 22.52
N TRP A 221 13.65 -2.37 21.55
CA TRP A 221 12.49 -3.02 20.94
C TRP A 221 12.52 -4.52 21.24
N GLN A 222 12.13 -4.85 22.46
CA GLN A 222 12.12 -6.23 22.95
C GLN A 222 11.00 -7.07 22.37
N TYR A 223 9.94 -6.42 21.86
CA TYR A 223 8.80 -7.05 21.22
C TYR A 223 8.55 -6.42 19.85
N LEU A 224 8.54 -7.26 18.83
CA LEU A 224 8.33 -6.87 17.44
C LEU A 224 6.98 -7.41 16.99
N LEU A 225 6.09 -6.54 16.52
CA LEU A 225 4.80 -6.89 15.94
C LEU A 225 4.78 -6.44 14.49
N VAL A 226 4.44 -7.34 13.57
CA VAL A 226 4.45 -7.04 12.14
C VAL A 226 3.11 -7.46 11.53
N ASP A 227 2.47 -6.51 10.84
CA ASP A 227 1.26 -6.73 10.06
C ASP A 227 1.61 -7.00 8.58
N GLU A 228 0.74 -7.73 7.90
CA GLU A 228 0.88 -8.15 6.48
C GLU A 228 2.25 -8.74 6.15
N PHE A 229 2.71 -9.69 6.97
CA PHE A 229 4.06 -10.26 6.85
C PHE A 229 4.34 -10.93 5.49
N GLN A 230 3.30 -11.39 4.78
CA GLN A 230 3.42 -11.96 3.43
C GLN A 230 3.96 -10.96 2.39
N ASP A 231 3.82 -9.64 2.63
CA ASP A 231 4.28 -8.61 1.71
C ASP A 231 5.75 -8.19 1.96
N THR A 232 6.45 -8.87 2.88
CA THR A 232 7.83 -8.50 3.25
C THR A 232 8.86 -8.92 2.21
N ASN A 233 9.78 -8.01 1.88
CA ASN A 233 10.95 -8.31 1.04
C ASN A 233 12.17 -8.71 1.88
N THR A 234 13.25 -9.15 1.21
CA THR A 234 14.50 -9.58 1.85
C THR A 234 15.07 -8.53 2.80
N ALA A 235 15.13 -7.25 2.40
CA ALA A 235 15.65 -6.18 3.25
C ALA A 235 14.84 -5.99 4.55
N GLN A 236 13.51 -6.08 4.48
CA GLN A 236 12.60 -5.99 5.62
C GLN A 236 12.69 -7.24 6.51
N TYR A 237 12.76 -8.43 5.91
CA TYR A 237 12.94 -9.68 6.65
C TYR A 237 14.24 -9.66 7.45
N GLU A 238 15.34 -9.27 6.81
CA GLU A 238 16.67 -9.21 7.43
C GLU A 238 16.78 -8.12 8.49
N LEU A 239 16.04 -7.02 8.32
CA LEU A 239 15.89 -6.01 9.38
C LEU A 239 15.26 -6.63 10.64
N LEU A 240 14.15 -7.35 10.48
CA LEU A 240 13.44 -8.00 11.58
C LEU A 240 14.29 -9.10 12.22
N ALA A 241 15.00 -9.90 11.41
CA ALA A 241 15.91 -10.92 11.87
C ALA A 241 17.05 -10.32 12.71
N ALA A 242 17.64 -9.21 12.27
CA ALA A 242 18.67 -8.50 13.03
C ALA A 242 18.14 -7.93 14.36
N LEU A 243 16.87 -7.51 14.43
CA LEU A 243 16.25 -7.00 15.66
C LEU A 243 15.77 -8.11 16.61
N ALA A 244 15.36 -9.27 16.09
CA ALA A 244 14.87 -10.38 16.91
C ALA A 244 15.97 -11.36 17.37
N GLY A 245 17.03 -11.47 16.58
CA GLY A 245 18.10 -12.46 16.73
C GLY A 245 19.23 -12.06 17.68
N ALA A 246 20.40 -12.65 17.48
CA ALA A 246 21.59 -12.40 18.29
C ALA A 246 22.07 -10.92 18.20
N PRO A 247 22.73 -10.38 19.24
CA PRO A 247 23.13 -11.06 20.47
C PRO A 247 22.05 -11.10 21.56
N SER A 248 21.08 -10.18 21.60
CA SER A 248 20.07 -10.17 22.68
C SER A 248 19.14 -11.39 22.61
N ASN A 249 18.87 -11.88 21.40
CA ASN A 249 18.06 -13.08 21.14
C ASN A 249 16.69 -13.06 21.85
N ASN A 250 16.05 -11.88 21.87
CA ASN A 250 14.76 -11.69 22.55
C ASN A 250 13.65 -12.57 21.95
N ARG A 251 13.75 -12.90 20.64
CA ARG A 251 12.85 -13.81 19.89
C ARG A 251 11.35 -13.54 20.02
N ASN A 252 10.92 -12.41 20.60
CA ASN A 252 9.52 -12.02 20.72
C ASN A 252 9.04 -11.33 19.43
N LEU A 253 9.02 -12.10 18.35
CA LEU A 253 8.52 -11.67 17.05
C LEU A 253 7.10 -12.22 16.88
N PHE A 254 6.12 -11.32 16.76
CA PHE A 254 4.74 -11.64 16.46
C PHE A 254 4.41 -11.13 15.06
N VAL A 255 4.19 -12.06 14.14
CA VAL A 255 3.87 -11.73 12.74
C VAL A 255 2.44 -12.16 12.44
N VAL A 256 1.71 -11.29 11.75
CA VAL A 256 0.40 -11.60 11.20
C VAL A 256 0.51 -11.54 9.70
N GLY A 257 0.03 -12.58 9.03
CA GLY A 257 0.01 -12.62 7.58
C GLY A 257 -1.10 -13.50 7.06
N ASP A 258 -1.36 -13.36 5.77
CA ASP A 258 -2.21 -14.28 5.03
C ASP A 258 -1.39 -14.87 3.88
N GLU A 259 -0.99 -16.12 4.05
CA GLU A 259 -0.33 -16.89 2.98
C GLU A 259 -1.34 -17.34 1.92
N ASP A 260 -2.64 -17.35 2.26
CA ASP A 260 -3.69 -17.96 1.46
C ASP A 260 -4.57 -16.90 0.80
N GLN A 261 -4.30 -16.57 -0.47
CA GLN A 261 -5.37 -16.02 -1.32
C GLN A 261 -6.33 -17.16 -1.70
N CYS A 262 -7.32 -17.39 -0.85
CA CYS A 262 -8.39 -18.34 -1.14
C CYS A 262 -9.13 -17.91 -2.41
N VAL A 263 -9.17 -18.82 -3.38
CA VAL A 263 -10.02 -18.72 -4.57
C VAL A 263 -11.22 -19.65 -4.42
N VAL A 264 -12.36 -19.25 -4.97
CA VAL A 264 -13.61 -20.03 -4.87
C VAL A 264 -13.59 -21.22 -5.83
N ALA A 265 -14.36 -22.27 -5.55
CA ALA A 265 -14.51 -23.41 -6.46
C ALA A 265 -15.00 -22.95 -7.85
N GLY A 266 -14.46 -23.58 -8.89
CA GLY A 266 -14.65 -23.21 -10.29
C GLY A 266 -13.77 -22.06 -10.78
N THR A 267 -12.92 -21.47 -9.93
CA THR A 267 -11.93 -20.47 -10.37
C THR A 267 -10.90 -21.15 -11.26
N LEU A 268 -10.74 -20.63 -12.49
CA LEU A 268 -9.77 -21.15 -13.45
C LEU A 268 -8.36 -20.64 -13.12
N ILE A 269 -7.46 -21.58 -12.83
CA ILE A 269 -6.04 -21.33 -12.58
C ILE A 269 -5.25 -21.65 -13.84
N ALA A 270 -4.37 -20.74 -14.26
CA ALA A 270 -3.48 -20.97 -15.39
C ALA A 270 -2.47 -22.06 -15.05
N THR A 271 -2.36 -23.08 -15.90
CA THR A 271 -1.33 -24.13 -15.85
C THR A 271 -0.56 -24.16 -17.18
N PRO A 272 0.59 -24.84 -17.27
CA PRO A 272 1.32 -24.99 -18.54
C PRO A 272 0.46 -25.57 -19.67
N ASP A 273 -0.48 -26.45 -19.33
CA ASP A 273 -1.32 -27.19 -20.28
C ASP A 273 -2.69 -26.52 -20.53
N GLY A 274 -2.91 -25.33 -19.97
CA GLY A 274 -4.17 -24.58 -20.08
C GLY A 274 -4.79 -24.25 -18.73
N ALA A 275 -5.88 -23.46 -18.74
CA ALA A 275 -6.54 -23.09 -17.51
C ALA A 275 -7.41 -24.25 -16.99
N ARG A 276 -7.28 -24.59 -15.69
CA ARG A 276 -8.03 -25.67 -15.03
C ARG A 276 -8.74 -25.15 -13.78
N PRO A 277 -9.93 -25.66 -13.42
CA PRO A 277 -10.57 -25.34 -12.15
C PRO A 277 -9.66 -25.65 -10.96
N VAL A 278 -9.63 -24.76 -9.96
CA VAL A 278 -8.77 -24.90 -8.77
C VAL A 278 -8.99 -26.23 -8.03
N GLU A 279 -10.22 -26.74 -8.02
CA GLU A 279 -10.56 -28.01 -7.37
C GLU A 279 -9.99 -29.25 -8.07
N GLU A 280 -9.59 -29.13 -9.34
CA GLU A 280 -8.97 -30.21 -10.12
C GLU A 280 -7.45 -30.24 -9.97
N LEU A 281 -6.84 -29.24 -9.32
CA LEU A 281 -5.40 -29.20 -9.12
C LEU A 281 -4.95 -30.15 -8.01
N VAL A 282 -3.94 -30.97 -8.32
CA VAL A 282 -3.38 -32.00 -7.45
C VAL A 282 -1.99 -31.59 -6.96
N ALA A 283 -1.79 -31.69 -5.65
CA ALA A 283 -0.52 -31.39 -5.00
C ALA A 283 0.61 -32.29 -5.52
N GLU A 284 1.82 -31.73 -5.57
CA GLU A 284 3.08 -32.36 -5.98
C GLU A 284 3.15 -32.83 -7.45
N SER A 285 2.04 -32.80 -8.20
CA SER A 285 2.00 -33.17 -9.62
C SER A 285 1.65 -32.03 -10.57
N ASP A 286 0.77 -31.11 -10.15
CA ASP A 286 0.34 -30.02 -11.02
C ASP A 286 1.25 -28.79 -10.91
N GLN A 287 1.49 -28.15 -12.04
CA GLN A 287 2.14 -26.85 -12.11
C GLN A 287 1.13 -25.74 -12.38
N ILE A 288 1.36 -24.58 -11.78
CA ILE A 288 0.60 -23.36 -12.01
C ILE A 288 1.49 -22.29 -12.64
N VAL A 289 0.87 -21.36 -13.34
CA VAL A 289 1.52 -20.21 -13.96
C VAL A 289 1.01 -18.95 -13.27
N ALA A 290 1.92 -18.22 -12.63
CA ALA A 290 1.62 -17.00 -11.91
C ALA A 290 2.44 -15.82 -12.45
N ALA A 291 1.94 -14.60 -12.30
CA ALA A 291 2.72 -13.41 -12.63
C ALA A 291 3.88 -13.26 -11.63
N SER A 292 5.11 -13.09 -12.12
CA SER A 292 6.31 -12.91 -11.30
C SER A 292 6.85 -11.46 -11.32
N GLY A 293 6.04 -10.52 -11.80
CA GLY A 293 6.43 -9.13 -12.03
C GLY A 293 6.94 -8.86 -13.45
N HIS A 294 7.13 -7.59 -13.78
CA HIS A 294 7.77 -7.11 -15.04
C HIS A 294 7.24 -7.72 -16.36
N ALA A 295 5.95 -8.08 -16.38
CA ALA A 295 5.28 -8.77 -17.50
C ALA A 295 5.82 -10.19 -17.81
N ALA A 296 6.49 -10.83 -16.86
CA ALA A 296 6.88 -12.22 -16.92
C ALA A 296 5.90 -13.10 -16.12
N ALA A 297 5.80 -14.36 -16.52
CA ALA A 297 5.13 -15.40 -15.77
C ALA A 297 6.17 -16.42 -15.27
N ALA A 298 5.95 -16.96 -14.08
CA ALA A 298 6.75 -18.03 -13.50
C ALA A 298 5.89 -19.28 -13.31
N HIS A 299 6.55 -20.43 -13.33
CA HIS A 299 5.94 -21.71 -13.01
C HIS A 299 6.14 -22.01 -11.53
N GLY A 300 5.07 -22.42 -10.85
CA GLY A 300 5.11 -22.95 -9.49
C GLY A 300 4.55 -24.37 -9.48
N THR A 301 5.00 -25.20 -8.54
CA THR A 301 4.39 -26.52 -8.31
C THR A 301 3.36 -26.38 -7.19
N VAL A 302 2.20 -27.00 -7.34
CA VAL A 302 1.18 -27.01 -6.28
C VAL A 302 1.73 -27.83 -5.11
N GLU A 303 2.10 -27.20 -4.00
CA GLU A 303 2.64 -27.94 -2.84
C GLU A 303 1.54 -28.61 -2.03
N ARG A 304 0.40 -27.93 -1.86
CA ARG A 304 -0.72 -28.42 -1.05
C ARG A 304 -2.03 -27.79 -1.52
N ARG A 305 -3.11 -28.58 -1.49
CA ARG A 305 -4.48 -28.08 -1.63
C ARG A 305 -5.13 -27.93 -0.26
N MET A 306 -5.57 -26.72 0.07
CA MET A 306 -6.32 -26.41 1.30
C MET A 306 -7.75 -26.03 0.92
N VAL A 307 -8.72 -26.65 1.55
CA VAL A 307 -10.16 -26.40 1.31
C VAL A 307 -10.78 -25.90 2.61
N ARG A 308 -11.58 -24.84 2.51
CA ARG A 308 -12.32 -24.26 3.63
C ARG A 308 -13.76 -24.01 3.18
N ASP A 309 -14.71 -24.21 4.07
CA ASP A 309 -16.10 -23.82 3.83
C ASP A 309 -16.21 -22.29 3.83
N TYR A 310 -16.93 -21.74 2.87
CA TYR A 310 -17.21 -20.31 2.77
C TYR A 310 -18.72 -20.10 2.69
N ASP A 311 -19.23 -19.30 3.61
CA ASP A 311 -20.64 -18.86 3.66
C ASP A 311 -20.67 -17.34 3.46
N GLY A 312 -21.02 -16.91 2.25
CA GLY A 312 -21.01 -15.51 1.83
C GLY A 312 -21.19 -15.35 0.33
N ASP A 313 -21.16 -14.10 -0.12
CA ASP A 313 -21.36 -13.78 -1.53
C ASP A 313 -20.16 -14.20 -2.39
N VAL A 314 -20.45 -14.62 -3.62
CA VAL A 314 -19.45 -14.89 -4.66
C VAL A 314 -19.72 -13.94 -5.83
N VAL A 315 -18.74 -13.11 -6.15
CA VAL A 315 -18.78 -12.21 -7.30
C VAL A 315 -18.39 -13.00 -8.55
N VAL A 316 -19.25 -12.97 -9.56
CA VAL A 316 -19.00 -13.60 -10.85
C VAL A 316 -18.95 -12.54 -11.94
N VAL A 317 -17.77 -12.33 -12.52
CA VAL A 317 -17.55 -11.42 -13.65
C VAL A 317 -17.53 -12.22 -14.93
N ARG A 318 -18.51 -11.99 -15.81
CA ARG A 318 -18.57 -12.56 -17.15
C ARG A 318 -18.21 -11.52 -18.20
N THR A 319 -17.22 -11.83 -19.02
CA THR A 319 -16.88 -11.00 -20.17
C THR A 319 -17.73 -11.38 -21.37
N GLU A 320 -17.88 -10.46 -22.32
CA GLU A 320 -18.67 -10.67 -23.55
C GLU A 320 -18.17 -11.84 -24.41
N ASN A 321 -16.85 -12.10 -24.39
CA ASN A 321 -16.24 -13.26 -25.04
C ASN A 321 -16.35 -14.57 -24.22
N GLY A 322 -17.20 -14.60 -23.19
CA GLY A 322 -17.53 -15.80 -22.43
C GLY A 322 -16.50 -16.22 -21.37
N ARG A 323 -15.53 -15.36 -21.03
CA ARG A 323 -14.65 -15.64 -19.89
C ARG A 323 -15.41 -15.37 -18.60
N GLU A 324 -15.21 -16.22 -17.62
CA GLU A 324 -15.82 -16.10 -16.31
C GLU A 324 -14.72 -16.03 -15.25
N LEU A 325 -14.79 -15.03 -14.38
CA LEU A 325 -13.98 -14.92 -13.18
C LEU A 325 -14.92 -15.04 -11.98
N ARG A 326 -14.56 -15.89 -11.02
CA ARG A 326 -15.29 -16.05 -9.75
C ARG A 326 -14.37 -15.67 -8.61
N ALA A 327 -14.87 -14.87 -7.66
CA ALA A 327 -14.07 -14.44 -6.53
C ALA A 327 -14.95 -14.07 -5.34
N THR A 328 -14.37 -14.00 -4.14
CA THR A 328 -15.00 -13.33 -3.00
C THR A 328 -14.99 -11.81 -3.19
N PRO A 329 -15.89 -11.04 -2.54
CA PRO A 329 -15.92 -9.57 -2.67
C PRO A 329 -14.61 -8.86 -2.35
N GLU A 330 -13.82 -9.40 -1.43
CA GLU A 330 -12.53 -8.84 -1.00
C GLU A 330 -11.34 -9.32 -1.85
N HIS A 331 -11.58 -10.08 -2.93
CA HIS A 331 -10.51 -10.60 -3.75
C HIS A 331 -9.86 -9.48 -4.59
N CYS A 332 -8.59 -9.20 -4.33
CA CYS A 332 -7.83 -8.17 -5.03
C CYS A 332 -7.11 -8.74 -6.25
N VAL A 333 -7.38 -8.17 -7.43
CA VAL A 333 -6.66 -8.50 -8.67
C VAL A 333 -5.78 -7.33 -9.12
N PHE A 334 -4.57 -7.62 -9.58
CA PHE A 334 -3.69 -6.62 -10.16
C PHE A 334 -4.23 -6.16 -11.52
N GLY A 335 -4.93 -5.03 -11.55
CA GLY A 335 -5.45 -4.41 -12.76
C GLY A 335 -4.52 -3.32 -13.31
N ARG A 336 -4.01 -3.49 -14.54
CA ARG A 336 -3.36 -2.39 -15.27
C ARG A 336 -4.40 -1.66 -16.12
N PHE A 337 -4.74 -0.43 -15.74
CA PHE A 337 -5.54 0.46 -16.59
C PHE A 337 -4.70 0.98 -17.76
N GLU A 338 -4.74 0.27 -18.89
CA GLU A 338 -4.14 0.74 -20.13
C GLU A 338 -5.09 1.72 -20.83
N PRO A 339 -4.64 2.95 -21.18
CA PRO A 339 -5.44 3.93 -21.91
C PRO A 339 -5.52 3.53 -23.39
N ARG A 340 -6.29 2.47 -23.69
CA ARG A 340 -6.48 1.92 -25.03
C ARG A 340 -7.98 1.82 -25.35
N GLY A 341 -8.29 2.02 -26.63
CA GLY A 341 -9.65 1.85 -27.18
C GLY A 341 -10.51 3.13 -27.15
N PRO A 342 -11.69 3.07 -27.80
CA PRO A 342 -12.62 4.21 -27.91
C PRO A 342 -13.44 4.45 -26.62
N TYR A 343 -13.13 3.70 -25.56
CA TYR A 343 -13.97 3.65 -24.38
C TYR A 343 -14.08 5.02 -23.69
N ARG A 344 -15.22 5.21 -23.04
CA ARG A 344 -15.47 6.31 -22.13
C ARG A 344 -15.89 5.74 -20.79
N TYR A 345 -15.46 6.37 -19.72
CA TYR A 345 -15.80 5.94 -18.38
C TYR A 345 -16.80 6.88 -17.76
N VAL A 346 -17.85 6.32 -17.16
CA VAL A 346 -18.66 6.98 -16.15
C VAL A 346 -18.06 6.64 -14.81
N TYR A 347 -17.88 7.64 -13.94
CA TYR A 347 -17.19 7.52 -12.67
C TYR A 347 -17.94 8.23 -11.55
N LEU A 348 -17.72 7.74 -10.33
CA LEU A 348 -18.03 8.42 -9.08
C LEU A 348 -16.73 9.06 -8.58
N MET A 349 -16.75 10.33 -8.20
CA MET A 349 -15.60 11.05 -7.65
C MET A 349 -15.95 11.60 -6.28
N TYR A 350 -15.00 11.52 -5.36
CA TYR A 350 -15.12 12.02 -3.99
C TYR A 350 -14.20 13.22 -3.77
N SER A 351 -14.69 14.19 -2.99
CA SER A 351 -13.93 15.27 -2.38
C SER A 351 -14.25 15.28 -0.89
N ALA A 352 -13.22 15.32 -0.05
CA ALA A 352 -13.38 15.44 1.40
C ALA A 352 -14.09 16.75 1.80
N ASP A 353 -14.00 17.79 0.95
CA ASP A 353 -14.60 19.10 1.22
C ASP A 353 -16.08 19.19 0.79
N LEU A 354 -16.51 18.38 -0.19
CA LEU A 354 -17.82 18.55 -0.87
C LEU A 354 -18.66 17.27 -0.97
N GLY A 355 -18.08 16.09 -0.74
CA GLY A 355 -18.75 14.81 -0.91
C GLY A 355 -18.62 14.24 -2.32
N TYR A 356 -19.68 13.62 -2.84
CA TYR A 356 -19.63 12.82 -4.06
C TYR A 356 -20.28 13.49 -5.27
N ARG A 357 -19.68 13.31 -6.44
CA ARG A 357 -20.28 13.61 -7.75
C ARG A 357 -20.14 12.46 -8.72
N ILE A 358 -21.03 12.41 -9.69
CA ILE A 358 -20.85 11.53 -10.85
C ILE A 358 -20.31 12.33 -12.03
N GLY A 359 -19.52 11.70 -12.89
CA GLY A 359 -18.99 12.34 -14.07
C GLY A 359 -18.61 11.34 -15.15
N ARG A 360 -18.18 11.87 -16.30
CA ARG A 360 -17.65 11.05 -17.40
C ARG A 360 -16.35 11.59 -17.98
N THR A 361 -15.56 10.70 -18.56
CA THR A 361 -14.26 11.02 -19.17
C THR A 361 -13.93 10.03 -20.29
N GLY A 362 -13.03 10.41 -21.20
CA GLY A 362 -12.47 9.47 -22.17
C GLY A 362 -11.51 8.48 -21.49
N ALA A 363 -11.33 7.29 -22.06
CA ALA A 363 -10.35 6.33 -21.55
C ALA A 363 -8.93 6.89 -21.60
N THR A 364 -8.62 7.68 -22.62
CA THR A 364 -7.31 8.28 -22.84
C THR A 364 -7.37 9.80 -22.82
N ARG A 365 -6.42 10.41 -22.10
CA ARG A 365 -6.08 11.83 -22.25
C ARG A 365 -4.61 11.98 -22.60
N THR A 366 -4.34 12.85 -23.57
CA THR A 366 -2.97 13.16 -24.01
C THR A 366 -2.47 14.43 -23.33
N SER A 367 -1.23 14.38 -22.85
CA SER A 367 -0.48 15.57 -22.42
C SER A 367 0.91 15.47 -23.04
N GLY A 368 1.14 16.25 -24.10
CA GLY A 368 2.28 16.05 -25.00
C GLY A 368 2.21 14.68 -25.70
N GLU A 369 3.31 13.94 -25.71
CA GLU A 369 3.43 12.61 -26.34
C GLU A 369 2.92 11.44 -25.46
N LYS A 370 2.49 11.71 -24.21
CA LYS A 370 2.09 10.66 -23.26
C LYS A 370 0.58 10.55 -23.14
N ALA A 371 0.08 9.31 -23.24
CA ALA A 371 -1.29 8.92 -22.97
C ALA A 371 -1.46 8.50 -21.51
N TYR A 372 -2.45 9.06 -20.82
CA TYR A 372 -2.80 8.74 -19.44
C TYR A 372 -4.26 8.28 -19.35
N PRO A 373 -4.61 7.42 -18.37
CA PRO A 373 -6.00 7.09 -18.10
C PRO A 373 -6.79 8.35 -17.76
N GLY A 374 -7.83 8.65 -18.54
CA GLY A 374 -8.50 9.95 -18.47
C GLY A 374 -9.19 10.24 -17.13
N PHE A 375 -9.53 9.22 -16.35
CA PHE A 375 -10.11 9.36 -15.01
C PHE A 375 -9.09 9.86 -13.98
N LYS A 376 -7.81 9.44 -14.07
CA LYS A 376 -6.74 9.94 -13.20
C LYS A 376 -6.49 11.43 -13.42
N GLU A 377 -6.44 11.81 -14.69
CA GLU A 377 -6.32 13.21 -15.09
C GLU A 377 -7.52 14.05 -14.64
N ARG A 378 -8.72 13.47 -14.71
CA ARG A 378 -9.93 14.16 -14.29
C ARG A 378 -9.97 14.40 -12.78
N LEU A 379 -9.60 13.40 -11.99
CA LEU A 379 -9.43 13.51 -10.54
C LEU A 379 -8.44 14.62 -10.17
N ARG A 380 -7.28 14.63 -10.81
CA ARG A 380 -6.25 15.68 -10.63
C ARG A 380 -6.76 17.07 -10.98
N GLN A 381 -7.45 17.21 -12.11
CA GLN A 381 -7.98 18.49 -12.56
C GLN A 381 -9.01 19.05 -11.59
N GLU A 382 -9.87 18.21 -11.02
CA GLU A 382 -10.91 18.62 -10.06
C GLU A 382 -10.44 18.64 -8.60
N ARG A 383 -9.17 18.29 -8.34
CA ARG A 383 -8.61 18.16 -6.99
C ARG A 383 -9.41 17.21 -6.10
N GLY A 384 -9.99 16.16 -6.68
CA GLY A 384 -10.71 15.15 -5.91
C GLY A 384 -9.76 14.18 -5.20
N ASP A 385 -10.26 13.54 -4.16
CA ASP A 385 -9.51 12.66 -3.26
C ASP A 385 -9.58 11.18 -3.65
N ALA A 386 -10.64 10.78 -4.35
CA ALA A 386 -10.82 9.40 -4.81
C ALA A 386 -11.76 9.30 -6.02
N ILE A 387 -11.60 8.23 -6.81
CA ILE A 387 -12.45 7.95 -7.97
C ILE A 387 -12.73 6.45 -8.13
N TRP A 388 -13.97 6.12 -8.51
CA TRP A 388 -14.45 4.79 -8.84
C TRP A 388 -15.00 4.79 -10.26
N LEU A 389 -14.67 3.77 -11.05
CA LEU A 389 -15.26 3.60 -12.37
C LEU A 389 -16.57 2.83 -12.22
N LEU A 390 -17.66 3.45 -12.65
CA LEU A 390 -19.01 2.87 -12.56
C LEU A 390 -19.37 2.11 -13.83
N LYS A 391 -18.91 2.59 -14.99
CA LYS A 391 -19.17 1.95 -16.27
C LYS A 391 -18.11 2.27 -17.31
N ALA A 392 -17.78 1.28 -18.14
CA ALA A 392 -17.08 1.45 -19.41
C ALA A 392 -18.09 1.45 -20.55
N CYS A 393 -18.09 2.52 -21.34
CA CYS A 393 -19.01 2.76 -22.45
C CYS A 393 -18.24 2.77 -23.77
N ILE A 394 -18.86 2.31 -24.85
CA ILE A 394 -18.23 2.24 -26.18
C ILE A 394 -18.17 3.60 -26.87
N ASP A 395 -19.06 4.53 -26.51
CA ASP A 395 -19.13 5.86 -27.12
C ASP A 395 -19.57 6.98 -26.14
N ALA A 396 -19.71 8.20 -26.67
CA ALA A 396 -20.09 9.39 -25.91
C ALA A 396 -21.57 9.43 -25.54
N ALA A 397 -22.43 8.88 -26.39
CA ALA A 397 -23.87 8.89 -26.20
C ALA A 397 -24.23 7.95 -25.05
N GLU A 398 -23.66 6.75 -25.05
CA GLU A 398 -23.82 5.79 -23.96
C GLU A 398 -23.28 6.36 -22.64
N ALA A 399 -22.08 6.94 -22.63
CA ALA A 399 -21.53 7.54 -21.42
C ALA A 399 -22.39 8.70 -20.88
N ALA A 400 -22.99 9.50 -21.76
CA ALA A 400 -23.89 10.58 -21.37
C ALA A 400 -25.21 10.03 -20.81
N TYR A 401 -25.75 8.97 -21.41
CA TYR A 401 -26.93 8.29 -20.90
C TYR A 401 -26.70 7.78 -19.47
N TRP A 402 -25.61 7.05 -19.24
CA TRP A 402 -25.32 6.47 -17.91
C TRP A 402 -24.97 7.53 -16.86
N GLU A 403 -24.26 8.59 -17.22
CA GLU A 403 -24.04 9.73 -16.32
C GLU A 403 -25.38 10.34 -15.89
N ALA A 404 -26.29 10.62 -16.84
CA ALA A 404 -27.58 11.22 -16.55
C ALA A 404 -28.50 10.28 -15.76
N TYR A 405 -28.56 9.00 -16.14
CA TYR A 405 -29.39 7.99 -15.49
C TYR A 405 -28.97 7.80 -14.02
N LEU A 406 -27.68 7.57 -13.77
CA LEU A 406 -27.17 7.35 -12.41
C LEU A 406 -27.25 8.63 -11.57
N ALA A 407 -26.99 9.81 -12.16
CA ALA A 407 -27.19 11.09 -11.48
C ALA A 407 -28.63 11.25 -10.98
N ALA A 408 -29.60 11.03 -11.87
CA ALA A 408 -31.02 11.20 -11.57
C ALA A 408 -31.54 10.14 -10.59
N GLN A 409 -31.15 8.88 -10.79
CA GLN A 409 -31.62 7.74 -9.97
C GLN A 409 -31.17 7.85 -8.51
N TYR A 410 -29.93 8.31 -8.28
CA TYR A 410 -29.35 8.33 -6.94
C TYR A 410 -29.32 9.71 -6.30
N GLY A 411 -29.55 10.78 -7.06
CA GLY A 411 -29.50 12.16 -6.57
C GLY A 411 -28.07 12.70 -6.47
N LEU A 412 -27.18 12.29 -7.37
CA LEU A 412 -25.77 12.72 -7.38
C LEU A 412 -25.55 13.88 -8.36
N PRO A 413 -24.86 14.96 -7.94
CA PRO A 413 -24.58 16.09 -8.82
C PRO A 413 -23.58 15.71 -9.93
N THR A 414 -23.73 16.35 -11.09
CA THR A 414 -22.76 16.27 -12.22
C THR A 414 -21.86 17.52 -12.29
N ALA A 415 -22.10 18.51 -11.44
CA ALA A 415 -21.32 19.74 -11.34
C ALA A 415 -19.88 19.46 -10.89
N CYS A 416 -18.91 20.18 -11.44
CA CYS A 416 -17.50 20.07 -11.02
C CYS A 416 -17.30 20.61 -9.62
N PHE A 417 -16.34 20.05 -8.87
CA PHE A 417 -16.03 20.53 -7.51
C PHE A 417 -15.50 21.96 -7.49
N TYR A 418 -14.94 22.43 -8.61
CA TYR A 418 -14.46 23.80 -8.77
C TYR A 418 -14.78 24.33 -10.17
N ALA A 419 -15.06 25.63 -10.26
CA ALA A 419 -15.26 26.30 -11.54
C ALA A 419 -13.93 26.60 -12.24
N GLY A 420 -12.93 27.13 -11.53
CA GLY A 420 -11.61 27.45 -12.09
C GLY A 420 -11.63 28.43 -13.27
N ASP A 421 -10.63 28.34 -14.16
CA ASP A 421 -10.58 29.07 -15.45
C ASP A 421 -11.60 28.57 -16.49
N ARG A 422 -12.49 27.64 -16.11
CA ARG A 422 -13.50 27.12 -17.04
C ARG A 422 -14.62 28.14 -17.08
N ARG A 423 -15.08 28.50 -18.28
CA ARG A 423 -16.31 29.28 -18.49
C ARG A 423 -17.55 28.44 -18.10
N LEU A 424 -17.69 28.09 -16.82
CA LEU A 424 -18.88 27.43 -16.28
C LEU A 424 -19.93 28.50 -15.93
N ALA A 425 -21.20 28.12 -16.04
CA ALA A 425 -22.31 29.00 -15.67
C ALA A 425 -22.45 29.16 -14.14
N MET A 426 -22.07 28.13 -13.37
CA MET A 426 -22.04 28.17 -11.90
C MET A 426 -20.65 28.55 -11.41
N GLY A 427 -20.58 29.53 -10.51
CA GLY A 427 -19.36 29.86 -9.76
C GLY A 427 -19.20 28.97 -8.53
N ASP A 428 -18.06 29.10 -7.85
CA ASP A 428 -17.70 28.26 -6.70
C ASP A 428 -18.73 28.35 -5.54
N ALA A 429 -19.38 29.50 -5.35
CA ALA A 429 -20.41 29.67 -4.32
C ALA A 429 -21.65 28.82 -4.60
N GLN A 430 -22.15 28.83 -5.84
CA GLN A 430 -23.31 28.03 -6.25
C GLN A 430 -22.97 26.53 -6.25
N ILE A 431 -21.75 26.17 -6.63
CA ILE A 431 -21.27 24.78 -6.55
C ILE A 431 -21.30 24.32 -5.09
N LYS A 432 -20.70 25.06 -4.15
CA LYS A 432 -20.73 24.70 -2.73
C LYS A 432 -22.14 24.55 -2.18
N GLN A 433 -23.04 25.46 -2.53
CA GLN A 433 -24.44 25.38 -2.12
C GLN A 433 -25.11 24.12 -2.65
N LEU A 434 -24.94 23.78 -3.92
CA LEU A 434 -25.49 22.57 -4.52
C LEU A 434 -25.06 21.30 -3.78
N PHE A 435 -23.76 21.16 -3.47
CA PHE A 435 -23.25 19.99 -2.76
C PHE A 435 -23.70 19.94 -1.29
N HIS A 436 -23.88 21.10 -0.64
CA HIS A 436 -24.38 21.16 0.74
C HIS A 436 -25.88 20.84 0.86
N GLU A 437 -26.67 21.13 -0.18
CA GLU A 437 -28.11 20.82 -0.21
C GLU A 437 -28.41 19.35 -0.54
N LEU A 438 -27.41 18.59 -1.02
CA LEU A 438 -27.55 17.19 -1.39
C LEU A 438 -26.83 16.28 -0.40
N ASP A 439 -27.51 15.24 0.08
CA ASP A 439 -26.86 14.15 0.82
C ASP A 439 -26.13 13.19 -0.13
N THR A 440 -24.99 13.66 -0.63
CA THR A 440 -24.19 12.93 -1.61
C THR A 440 -23.53 11.68 -1.03
N GLU A 441 -23.30 11.64 0.29
CA GLU A 441 -22.77 10.49 1.03
C GLU A 441 -23.75 9.32 1.01
N ALA A 442 -25.00 9.56 1.45
CA ALA A 442 -26.03 8.53 1.43
C ALA A 442 -26.36 8.10 0.00
N ALA A 443 -26.35 9.04 -0.96
CA ALA A 443 -26.56 8.74 -2.37
C ALA A 443 -25.47 7.82 -2.94
N ALA A 444 -24.20 8.13 -2.65
CA ALA A 444 -23.06 7.31 -3.06
C ALA A 444 -23.10 5.93 -2.41
N ALA A 445 -23.48 5.84 -1.12
CA ALA A 445 -23.61 4.56 -0.42
C ALA A 445 -24.67 3.66 -1.07
N ARG A 446 -25.84 4.21 -1.44
CA ARG A 446 -26.87 3.46 -2.17
C ARG A 446 -26.40 3.00 -3.55
N LEU A 447 -25.79 3.91 -4.32
CA LEU A 447 -25.23 3.59 -5.64
C LEU A 447 -24.17 2.49 -5.55
N ALA A 448 -23.27 2.60 -4.57
CA ALA A 448 -22.22 1.63 -4.36
C ALA A 448 -22.79 0.26 -3.98
N HIS A 449 -23.76 0.22 -3.07
CA HIS A 449 -24.47 -1.01 -2.70
C HIS A 449 -25.12 -1.68 -3.92
N ASP A 450 -25.90 -0.93 -4.70
CA ASP A 450 -26.64 -1.48 -5.85
C ASP A 450 -25.73 -1.97 -6.98
N LEU A 451 -24.54 -1.37 -7.13
CA LEU A 451 -23.54 -1.78 -8.11
C LEU A 451 -22.55 -2.82 -7.57
N GLY A 452 -22.67 -3.26 -6.31
CA GLY A 452 -21.72 -4.17 -5.68
C GLY A 452 -20.30 -3.58 -5.57
N LEU A 453 -20.22 -2.26 -5.40
CA LEU A 453 -18.98 -1.49 -5.38
C LEU A 453 -18.60 -1.09 -3.94
N SER A 454 -17.33 -1.22 -3.58
CA SER A 454 -16.82 -0.82 -2.27
C SER A 454 -16.31 0.63 -2.28
N LEU A 455 -16.93 1.52 -1.49
CA LEU A 455 -16.43 2.88 -1.26
C LEU A 455 -15.13 2.93 -0.45
N ALA A 456 -14.72 1.83 0.19
CA ALA A 456 -13.42 1.77 0.87
C ALA A 456 -12.25 1.57 -0.11
N HIS A 457 -12.54 1.06 -1.32
CA HIS A 457 -11.54 0.63 -2.30
C HIS A 457 -11.71 1.36 -3.65
N PRO A 458 -11.30 2.64 -3.73
CA PRO A 458 -11.33 3.39 -4.99
C PRO A 458 -10.41 2.78 -6.04
N HIS A 459 -10.83 2.89 -7.31
CA HIS A 459 -10.02 2.49 -8.45
C HIS A 459 -8.75 3.36 -8.59
N HIS A 460 -8.79 4.59 -8.06
CA HIS A 460 -7.62 5.43 -7.93
C HIS A 460 -7.78 6.47 -6.82
N VAL A 461 -6.71 6.66 -6.06
CA VAL A 461 -6.47 7.82 -5.21
C VAL A 461 -5.27 8.58 -5.76
N PRO A 462 -5.22 9.92 -5.66
CA PRO A 462 -4.04 10.67 -6.01
C PRO A 462 -2.86 10.15 -5.17
N GLN A 463 -1.80 9.70 -5.83
CA GLN A 463 -0.53 9.49 -5.13
C GLN A 463 -0.03 10.88 -4.77
N ALA A 464 0.07 11.18 -3.48
CA ALA A 464 0.49 12.48 -2.97
C ALA A 464 1.80 12.92 -3.66
N THR A 465 1.69 13.79 -4.66
CA THR A 465 2.82 14.58 -5.11
C THR A 465 2.81 15.78 -4.17
N ILE A 466 3.65 15.74 -3.13
CA ILE A 466 3.88 16.91 -2.28
C ILE A 466 4.61 17.92 -3.16
N ARG A 467 3.86 18.71 -3.92
CA ARG A 467 4.37 19.94 -4.53
C ARG A 467 4.11 21.06 -3.54
N GLY A 468 5.18 21.40 -2.83
CA GLY A 468 5.42 22.59 -1.99
C GLY A 468 4.24 23.50 -1.62
N GLY A 469 4.05 23.67 -0.32
CA GLY A 469 3.24 24.73 0.28
C GLY A 469 2.49 24.26 1.51
N SER A 470 3.00 24.56 2.69
CA SER A 470 2.42 24.18 3.99
C SER A 470 1.06 24.83 4.32
N THR A 471 0.21 24.02 4.96
CA THR A 471 -0.84 24.29 5.98
C THR A 471 -2.13 25.07 5.66
N ARG A 472 -3.26 24.41 5.96
CA ARG A 472 -4.20 24.89 6.99
C ARG A 472 -4.88 23.75 7.75
N LYS A 473 -4.73 23.76 9.08
CA LYS A 473 -5.69 23.16 10.02
C LYS A 473 -6.84 24.13 10.19
N THR A 474 -8.07 23.61 10.30
CA THR A 474 -9.00 24.07 11.33
C THR A 474 -9.68 22.85 11.93
N ILE A 475 -9.58 22.76 13.25
CA ILE A 475 -10.31 21.82 14.10
C ILE A 475 -11.66 22.48 14.38
N SER A 476 -12.74 21.74 14.15
CA SER A 476 -13.97 21.80 14.94
C SER A 476 -14.59 20.42 14.93
#